data_AF-G5BUF3-F1
#
_entry.id   AF-G5BUF3-F1
#
_cell.length_a   1.000
_cell.length_b   1.000
_cell.length_c   1.000
_cell.angle_alpha   90.00
_cell.angle_beta   90.00
_cell.angle_gamma   90.00
#
_symmetry.space_group_name_H-M   'P 1'
#
loop_
_entity.id
_entity.type
_entity.pdbx_description
1 polymer ?
#
loop_
_entity_poly.entity_id
_entity_poly.type
_entity_poly.pdbx_seq_one_letter_code
_entity_poly.pdbx_strand_id
1 'polypeptide(L)' 'MSTAMNFGTKSFQPRPPDKGSFPLDHFGECKSFKEKFMKCLRDNNFENALCRNESKEYLECRMER' A
#
# COMPACT_ATOMS: atom_id res chain seq x y z
N MET A 1 26.64 -31.45 -18.22
CA MET A 1 25.19 -31.60 -18.39
C MET A 1 24.54 -31.31 -17.05
N SER A 2 24.17 -30.06 -16.81
CA SER A 2 23.67 -29.61 -15.51
C SER A 2 22.15 -29.58 -15.54
N THR A 3 21.59 -30.20 -14.52
CA THR A 3 20.20 -30.65 -14.38
C THR A 3 19.23 -29.48 -14.24
N ALA A 4 18.12 -29.53 -14.98
CA ALA A 4 17.01 -28.59 -14.87
C ALA A 4 16.34 -28.70 -13.48
N MET A 5 16.25 -27.58 -12.75
CA MET A 5 15.50 -27.50 -11.49
C MET A 5 14.02 -27.26 -11.79
N ASN A 6 13.20 -28.30 -11.60
CA ASN A 6 11.75 -28.20 -11.59
C ASN A 6 11.29 -27.48 -10.31
N PHE A 7 10.82 -26.23 -10.44
CA PHE A 7 10.12 -25.55 -9.36
C PHE A 7 8.72 -26.15 -9.22
N GLY A 8 8.62 -27.22 -8.44
CA GLY A 8 7.36 -27.81 -8.03
C GLY A 8 6.46 -26.73 -7.41
N THR A 9 5.25 -26.63 -7.95
CA THR A 9 4.15 -25.79 -7.48
C THR A 9 3.70 -26.23 -6.08
N LYS A 10 4.50 -25.91 -5.04
CA LYS A 10 3.95 -25.88 -3.69
C LYS A 10 2.93 -24.74 -3.66
N SER A 11 1.68 -25.06 -3.36
CA SER A 11 0.66 -24.08 -3.03
C SER A 11 1.18 -23.27 -1.84
N PHE A 12 1.68 -22.07 -2.13
CA PHE A 12 2.04 -21.11 -1.11
C PHE A 12 0.74 -20.63 -0.49
N GLN A 13 0.40 -21.17 0.68
CA GLN A 13 -0.63 -20.66 1.57
C GLN A 13 0.08 -19.71 2.55
N PRO A 14 0.26 -18.43 2.19
CA PRO A 14 0.88 -17.47 3.10
C PRO A 14 0.08 -17.42 4.39
N ARG A 15 0.76 -17.54 5.54
CA ARG A 15 0.09 -17.25 6.81
C ARG A 15 -0.11 -15.74 6.86
N PRO A 16 -1.32 -15.25 7.15
CA PRO A 16 -1.53 -13.82 7.35
C PRO A 16 -0.63 -13.32 8.51
N PRO A 17 0.17 -12.26 8.33
CA PRO A 17 0.63 -11.63 7.09
C PRO A 17 2.14 -11.75 6.92
N ASP A 18 2.57 -12.82 6.25
CA ASP A 18 3.96 -13.03 5.79
C ASP A 18 4.44 -11.96 4.77
N LYS A 19 3.56 -11.02 4.41
CA LYS A 19 3.88 -9.73 3.77
C LYS A 19 3.11 -8.67 4.56
N GLY A 20 3.79 -7.99 5.48
CA GLY A 20 3.19 -7.15 6.53
C GLY A 20 1.87 -6.49 6.10
N SER A 21 0.78 -6.86 6.79
CA SER A 21 -0.53 -6.26 6.56
C SER A 21 -0.39 -4.77 6.77
N PHE A 22 -0.49 -4.00 5.69
CA PHE A 22 -0.56 -2.56 5.78
C PHE A 22 -1.75 -2.23 6.72
N PRO A 23 -1.55 -1.49 7.84
CA PRO A 23 -2.59 -1.27 8.83
C PRO A 23 -3.86 -0.74 8.17
N LEU A 24 -4.94 -1.50 8.25
CA LEU A 24 -6.23 -1.05 7.74
C LEU A 24 -6.71 0.06 8.68
N ASP A 25 -6.97 1.25 8.11
CA ASP A 25 -7.54 2.39 8.84
C ASP A 25 -9.02 2.10 9.15
N HIS A 26 -9.25 1.18 10.10
CA HIS A 26 -10.58 0.61 10.36
C HIS A 26 -11.52 1.63 11.01
N PHE A 27 -10.96 2.50 11.85
CA PHE A 27 -11.70 3.56 12.54
C PHE A 27 -11.73 4.88 11.76
N GLY A 28 -11.04 4.97 10.62
CA GLY A 28 -11.02 6.17 9.79
C GLY A 28 -10.23 7.33 10.40
N GLU A 29 -9.25 7.05 11.25
CA GLU A 29 -8.41 8.06 11.91
C GLU A 29 -7.62 8.88 10.89
N CYS A 30 -7.29 8.29 9.73
CA CYS A 30 -6.54 8.93 8.66
C CYS A 30 -7.42 9.46 7.53
N LYS A 31 -8.73 9.55 7.73
CA LYS A 31 -9.69 10.02 6.70
C LYS A 31 -9.39 11.42 6.19
N SER A 32 -8.97 12.34 7.05
CA SER A 32 -8.62 13.72 6.68
C SER A 32 -7.43 13.77 5.71
N PHE A 33 -6.37 12.99 5.98
CA PHE A 33 -5.21 12.88 5.10
C PHE A 33 -5.57 12.19 3.77
N LYS A 34 -6.43 11.15 3.82
CA LYS A 34 -6.98 10.52 2.62
C LYS A 34 -7.69 11.54 1.74
N GLU A 35 -8.55 12.38 2.33
CA GLU A 35 -9.31 13.39 1.60
C GLU A 35 -8.41 14.45 0.96
N LYS A 36 -7.35 14.90 1.65
CA LYS A 36 -6.33 15.79 1.08
C LYS A 36 -5.64 15.15 -0.13
N PHE A 37 -5.18 13.91 0.00
CA PHE A 37 -4.54 13.18 -1.09
C PHE A 37 -5.48 13.00 -2.29
N MET A 38 -6.72 12.59 -2.05
CA MET A 38 -7.72 12.41 -3.10
C MET A 38 -8.13 13.73 -3.75
N LYS A 39 -8.12 14.84 -3.00
CA LYS A 39 -8.31 16.19 -3.57
C LYS A 39 -7.16 16.54 -4.50
N CYS A 40 -5.91 16.37 -4.06
CA CYS A 40 -4.74 16.62 -4.90
C CYS A 40 -4.80 15.81 -6.20
N LEU A 41 -5.15 14.53 -6.13
CA LEU A 41 -5.29 13.70 -7.32
C LEU A 41 -6.35 14.25 -8.29
N ARG A 42 -7.53 14.63 -7.79
CA ARG A 42 -8.58 15.20 -8.65
C ARG A 42 -8.15 16.51 -9.30
N ASP A 43 -7.43 17.36 -8.57
CA ASP A 43 -6.95 18.65 -9.07
C ASP A 43 -5.81 18.49 -10.09
N ASN A 44 -5.06 17.39 -10.03
CA ASN A 44 -3.89 17.12 -10.88
C ASN A 44 -4.11 15.96 -11.87
N ASN A 45 -5.35 15.74 -12.32
CA ASN A 45 -5.66 14.71 -13.31
C ASN A 45 -5.17 13.28 -12.95
N PHE A 46 -5.15 12.97 -11.65
CA PHE A 46 -4.69 11.72 -11.04
C PHE A 46 -3.19 11.43 -11.21
N GLU A 47 -2.38 12.46 -11.48
CA GLU A 47 -0.93 12.35 -11.52
C GLU A 47 -0.33 12.23 -10.11
N ASN A 48 -0.01 11.00 -9.70
CA ASN A 48 0.51 10.69 -8.38
C ASN A 48 1.84 11.40 -8.06
N ALA A 49 2.67 11.66 -9.07
CA ALA A 49 3.95 12.33 -8.88
C ALA A 49 3.81 13.76 -8.32
N LEU A 50 2.69 14.43 -8.62
CA LEU A 50 2.39 15.77 -8.13
C LEU A 50 1.83 15.77 -6.70
N CYS A 51 1.34 14.62 -6.22
CA CYS A 51 0.72 14.44 -4.91
C CYS A 51 1.56 13.61 -3.93
N ARG A 52 2.89 13.65 -4.10
CA ARG A 52 3.87 12.90 -3.28
C ARG A 52 3.81 13.28 -1.80
N ASN A 53 3.56 14.56 -1.50
CA ASN A 53 3.52 15.04 -0.13
C ASN A 53 2.25 14.57 0.59
N GLU A 54 1.09 14.71 -0.05
CA GLU A 54 -0.20 14.31 0.51
C GLU A 54 -0.29 12.79 0.66
N SER A 55 0.26 12.03 -0.29
CA SER A 55 0.36 10.58 -0.18
C SER A 55 1.28 10.15 0.96
N LYS A 56 2.42 10.83 1.15
CA LYS A 56 3.32 10.60 2.28
C LYS A 56 2.59 10.84 3.61
N GLU A 57 1.94 11.98 3.80
CA GLU A 57 1.19 12.29 5.03
C GLU A 57 0.11 11.24 5.32
N TYR A 58 -0.61 10.79 4.28
CA TYR A 58 -1.64 9.76 4.44
C TYR A 58 -1.05 8.41 4.86
N LEU A 59 0.08 8.02 4.29
CA LEU A 59 0.75 6.77 4.65
C LEU A 59 1.38 6.86 6.04
N GLU A 60 2.00 7.98 6.40
CA GLU A 60 2.57 8.22 7.73
C GLU A 60 1.50 8.07 8.82
N CYS A 61 0.33 8.68 8.63
CA CYS A 61 -0.78 8.50 9.56
C CYS A 61 -1.15 7.02 9.75
N ARG A 62 -1.18 6.22 8.67
CA ARG A 62 -1.52 4.78 8.78
C ARG A 62 -0.39 3.91 9.33
N MET A 63 0.83 4.42 9.41
CA MET A 63 1.97 3.70 10.00
C MET A 63 2.13 4.01 11.49
N GLU A 64 1.73 5.20 11.94
CA GLU A 64 1.77 5.61 13.35
C GLU A 64 0.63 5.02 14.19
N ARG A 65 -0.45 4.55 13.54
CA ARG A 65 -1.69 4.07 14.19
C ARG A 65 -1.83 2.55 14.13
#